data_AF-A0A0N4YTG0-F1
#
_entry.id   AF-A0A0N4YTG0-F1
#
_cell.length_a   1.000
_cell.length_b   1.000
_cell.length_c   1.000
_cell.angle_alpha   90.00
_cell.angle_beta   90.00
_cell.angle_gamma   90.00
#
_symmetry.space_group_name_H-M   'P 1'
#
loop_
_entity.id
_entity.type
_entity.pdbx_description
1 polymer ?
#
loop_
_entity_poly.entity_id
_entity_poly.type
_entity_poly.pdbx_seq_one_letter_code
_entity_poly.pdbx_strand_id
1 'polypeptide(L)'
;MSYPRRLILALPILLCILIQVRAVEVNVVKYEGLRSTELKRPDKRNQFYEFEFCLCPHNVQLRSEKRGHPKCECAPPKKGKRVADSTPYAIFPTSCLVKPNPRTCLGASFKKDNDRLFVKVSVDGIPVTQPAWQELPMAQYKRTESLVSTATMPLKLTYTTTHKTPTSTTTMRPWKLKTAKPAPIFKLITPKDQESVVDESLIPKTRVTKAIQSWTSSGKDEISSVSYYSDVSFIFHFRSPTFLFHKLQIEVTVCHSDDKWLR
;
A
#
# COMPACT_ATOMS: atom_id res chain seq x y z
N MET A 1 69.43 31.84 6.46
CA MET A 1 68.47 31.44 5.42
C MET A 1 67.26 30.83 6.12
N SER A 2 66.15 31.56 6.13
CA SER A 2 64.97 31.27 6.96
C SER A 2 63.87 30.67 6.08
N TYR A 3 63.50 29.41 6.32
CA TYR A 3 62.43 28.74 5.57
C TYR A 3 61.06 29.05 6.18
N PRO A 4 60.06 29.49 5.40
CA PRO A 4 58.72 29.71 5.92
C PRO A 4 58.02 28.37 6.14
N ARG A 5 57.62 28.10 7.39
CA ARG A 5 56.73 26.99 7.77
C ARG A 5 55.37 27.21 7.11
N ARG A 6 55.06 26.44 6.06
CA ARG A 6 53.71 26.36 5.48
C ARG A 6 52.82 25.56 6.43
N LEU A 7 51.93 26.27 7.11
CA LEU A 7 50.86 25.68 7.92
C LEU A 7 49.82 25.07 6.96
N ILE A 8 49.92 23.77 6.69
CA ILE A 8 48.89 23.03 5.94
C ILE A 8 47.76 22.75 6.93
N LEU A 9 46.75 23.62 6.93
CA LEU A 9 45.45 23.35 7.54
C LEU A 9 44.81 22.20 6.75
N ALA A 10 45.03 20.97 7.21
CA ALA A 10 44.27 19.81 6.77
C ALA A 10 42.83 19.99 7.25
N LEU A 11 41.99 20.58 6.39
CA LEU A 11 40.54 20.54 6.55
C LEU A 11 40.17 19.05 6.62
N PRO A 12 39.60 18.52 7.72
CA PRO A 12 39.01 17.21 7.67
C PRO A 12 37.83 17.35 6.70
N ILE A 13 38.02 16.85 5.48
CA ILE A 13 36.93 16.58 4.55
C ILE A 13 36.08 15.56 5.28
N LEU A 14 35.12 16.07 6.05
CA LEU A 14 34.06 15.33 6.69
C LEU A 14 33.22 14.80 5.53
N LEU A 15 33.70 13.69 4.96
CA LEU A 15 33.03 12.90 3.97
C LEU A 15 31.82 12.29 4.70
N CYS A 16 30.77 13.10 4.84
CA CYS A 16 29.44 12.62 5.18
C CYS A 16 29.03 11.71 4.02
N ILE A 17 29.45 10.46 4.07
CA ILE A 17 28.83 9.37 3.32
C ILE A 17 27.40 9.38 3.84
N LEU A 18 26.52 10.03 3.08
CA LEU A 18 25.09 9.98 3.27
C LEU A 18 24.71 8.52 3.05
N ILE A 19 24.76 7.72 4.12
CA ILE A 19 24.21 6.37 4.13
C ILE A 19 22.72 6.55 3.89
N GLN A 20 22.31 6.43 2.63
CA GLN A 20 20.91 6.35 2.25
C GLN A 20 20.39 5.01 2.81
N VAL A 21 19.97 5.00 4.08
CA VAL A 21 19.30 3.85 4.69
C VAL A 21 17.96 3.67 4.00
N ARG A 22 17.94 2.88 2.94
CA ARG A 22 16.73 2.52 2.22
C ARG A 22 15.97 1.49 3.05
N ALA A 23 14.79 1.87 3.51
CA ALA A 23 13.89 0.95 4.19
C ALA A 23 13.00 0.25 3.17
N VAL A 24 12.76 -1.04 3.39
CA VAL A 24 11.80 -1.83 2.61
C VAL A 24 10.54 -1.98 3.44
N GLU A 25 9.39 -1.61 2.89
CA GLU A 25 8.09 -1.90 3.51
C GLU A 25 7.32 -2.90 2.65
N VAL A 26 6.71 -3.88 3.30
CA VAL A 26 5.76 -4.81 2.70
C VAL A 26 4.39 -4.54 3.31
N ASN A 27 3.37 -4.38 2.47
CA ASN A 27 1.99 -4.20 2.91
C ASN A 27 1.08 -5.20 2.18
N VAL A 28 0.30 -5.96 2.94
CA VAL A 28 -0.70 -6.89 2.41
C VAL A 28 -1.98 -6.12 2.11
N VAL A 29 -2.44 -6.22 0.86
CA VAL A 29 -3.66 -5.57 0.37
C VAL A 29 -4.86 -6.49 0.55
N LYS A 30 -4.69 -7.76 0.18
CA LYS A 30 -5.71 -8.80 0.37
C LYS A 30 -5.06 -10.17 0.41
N TYR A 31 -5.73 -11.15 1.00
CA TYR A 31 -5.37 -12.55 0.84
C TYR A 31 -6.61 -13.44 0.77
N GLU A 32 -6.49 -14.56 0.06
CA GLU A 32 -7.49 -15.63 0.01
C GLU A 32 -7.04 -16.72 0.98
N GLY A 33 -7.71 -16.83 2.13
CA GLY A 33 -7.38 -17.84 3.13
C GLY A 33 -7.81 -19.25 2.70
N LEU A 34 -7.23 -20.26 3.33
CA LEU A 34 -7.70 -21.64 3.24
C LEU A 34 -9.16 -21.74 3.70
N ARG A 35 -9.94 -22.57 3.01
CA ARG A 35 -11.33 -22.81 3.39
C ARG A 35 -11.38 -23.55 4.73
N SER A 36 -12.45 -23.33 5.47
CA SER A 36 -12.65 -23.99 6.76
C SER A 36 -12.67 -25.52 6.70
N THR A 37 -12.98 -26.10 5.53
CA THR A 37 -12.93 -27.55 5.24
C THR A 37 -11.52 -28.05 4.93
N GLU A 38 -10.61 -27.16 4.53
CA GLU A 38 -9.23 -27.48 4.15
C GLU A 38 -8.30 -27.46 5.37
N LEU A 39 -8.71 -26.77 6.44
CA LEU A 39 -8.04 -26.91 7.72
C LEU A 39 -8.40 -28.28 8.30
N LYS A 40 -7.37 -29.11 8.51
CA LYS A 40 -7.48 -30.47 9.08
C LYS A 40 -8.19 -30.52 10.44
N ARG A 41 -8.46 -29.37 11.08
CA ARG A 41 -9.13 -29.30 12.38
C ARG A 41 -10.20 -28.21 12.43
N PRO A 42 -11.47 -28.55 12.73
CA PRO A 42 -12.58 -27.60 12.73
C PRO A 42 -12.52 -26.56 13.86
N ASP A 43 -11.79 -26.84 14.96
CA ASP A 43 -11.55 -25.89 16.06
C ASP A 43 -10.78 -24.63 15.61
N LYS A 44 -10.10 -24.69 14.46
CA LYS A 44 -9.28 -23.59 13.95
C LYS A 44 -10.08 -22.51 13.20
N ARG A 45 -11.39 -22.68 13.00
CA ARG A 45 -12.22 -21.68 12.29
C ARG A 45 -12.21 -20.30 12.95
N ASN A 46 -12.14 -20.26 14.27
CA ASN A 46 -12.11 -19.02 15.06
C ASN A 46 -10.71 -18.48 15.31
N GLN A 47 -9.68 -19.16 14.83
CA GLN A 47 -8.30 -18.73 14.96
C GLN A 47 -7.96 -17.68 13.90
N PHE A 48 -6.93 -16.90 14.17
CA PHE A 48 -6.43 -15.87 13.27
C PHE A 48 -5.34 -16.45 12.38
N TYR A 49 -5.30 -16.00 11.12
CA TYR A 49 -4.07 -16.09 10.35
C TYR A 49 -3.00 -15.21 11.01
N GLU A 50 -1.77 -15.69 11.01
CA GLU A 50 -0.60 -14.98 11.48
C GLU A 50 0.41 -14.94 10.34
N PHE A 51 0.92 -13.75 10.04
CA PHE A 51 1.88 -13.52 8.98
C PHE A 51 3.19 -13.05 9.60
N GLU A 52 4.27 -13.72 9.26
CA GLU A 52 5.62 -13.36 9.63
C GLU A 52 6.39 -13.05 8.35
N PHE A 53 7.12 -11.94 8.33
CA PHE A 53 7.91 -11.52 7.17
C PHE A 53 9.37 -11.45 7.57
N CYS A 54 10.26 -11.99 6.74
CA CYS A 54 11.70 -11.89 6.92
C CYS A 54 12.35 -11.33 5.67
N LEU A 55 13.37 -10.51 5.89
CA LEU A 55 14.25 -10.01 4.84
C LEU A 55 15.64 -10.64 5.05
N CYS A 56 16.14 -11.32 4.03
CA CYS A 56 17.29 -12.21 4.14
C CYS A 56 18.32 -11.98 3.03
N PRO A 57 19.63 -12.05 3.33
CA PRO A 57 20.67 -12.01 2.31
C PRO A 57 20.47 -13.09 1.22
N HIS A 58 20.88 -12.79 -0.01
CA HIS A 58 20.68 -13.69 -1.16
C HIS A 58 21.26 -15.10 -0.98
N ASN A 59 22.32 -15.25 -0.17
CA ASN A 59 22.97 -16.51 0.12
C ASN A 59 22.27 -17.36 1.19
N VAL A 60 21.18 -16.87 1.80
CA VAL A 60 20.41 -17.60 2.81
C VAL A 60 19.17 -18.24 2.19
N GLN A 61 18.89 -19.49 2.57
CA GLN A 61 17.64 -20.18 2.24
C GLN A 61 16.85 -20.47 3.51
N LEU A 62 15.62 -19.97 3.61
CA LEU A 62 14.77 -20.10 4.81
C LEU A 62 13.84 -21.32 4.82
N ARG A 63 13.88 -22.17 3.78
CA ARG A 63 12.82 -23.16 3.49
C ARG A 63 12.49 -24.12 4.66
N SER A 64 13.46 -24.46 5.50
CA SER A 64 13.34 -25.49 6.55
C SER A 64 13.38 -24.95 7.99
N GLU A 65 13.65 -23.66 8.19
CA GLU A 65 13.89 -23.13 9.53
C GLU A 65 12.60 -22.80 10.28
N LYS A 66 12.43 -23.39 11.48
CA LYS A 66 11.24 -23.19 12.32
C LYS A 66 11.10 -21.74 12.82
N ARG A 67 12.23 -21.09 13.08
CA ARG A 67 12.37 -19.68 13.48
C ARG A 67 13.47 -19.11 12.61
N GLY A 68 13.25 -17.93 12.02
CA GLY A 68 14.09 -17.41 10.93
C GLY A 68 15.60 -17.44 11.19
N HIS A 69 16.37 -17.34 10.12
CA HIS A 69 17.84 -17.45 10.16
C HIS A 69 18.45 -16.26 10.93
N PRO A 70 19.52 -16.46 11.73
CA PRO A 70 20.15 -15.38 12.51
C PRO A 70 20.71 -14.22 11.67
N LYS A 71 20.88 -14.43 10.36
CA LYS A 71 21.31 -13.40 9.40
C LYS A 71 20.15 -12.62 8.77
N CYS A 72 18.91 -13.02 9.02
CA CYS A 72 17.73 -12.36 8.50
C CYS A 72 17.16 -11.37 9.51
N GLU A 73 16.59 -10.29 8.99
CA GLU A 73 15.77 -9.37 9.75
C GLU A 73 14.32 -9.83 9.65
N CYS A 74 13.76 -10.36 10.74
CA CYS A 74 12.39 -10.87 10.79
C CYS A 74 11.49 -9.96 11.63
N ALA A 75 10.35 -9.59 11.07
CA ALA A 75 9.32 -8.88 11.80
C ALA A 75 8.51 -9.85 12.66
N PRO A 76 8.01 -9.43 13.84
CA PRO A 76 7.19 -10.27 14.68
C PRO A 76 5.89 -10.67 13.94
N PRO A 77 5.29 -11.83 14.27
CA PRO A 77 4.04 -12.28 13.67
C PRO A 77 2.93 -11.22 13.83
N LYS A 78 2.22 -10.96 12.73
CA LYS A 78 1.08 -10.04 12.67
C LYS A 78 -0.20 -10.81 12.43
N LYS A 79 -1.21 -10.52 13.25
CA LYS A 79 -2.54 -11.13 13.11
C LYS A 79 -3.27 -10.54 11.91
N GLY A 80 -3.73 -11.42 11.03
CA GLY A 80 -4.68 -11.13 9.96
C GLY A 80 -6.13 -11.21 10.46
N LYS A 81 -7.04 -11.60 9.56
CA LYS A 81 -8.43 -11.91 9.89
C LYS A 81 -8.56 -13.34 10.41
N ARG A 82 -9.70 -13.65 11.03
CA ARG A 82 -10.04 -15.02 11.41
C ARG A 82 -10.14 -15.89 10.17
N VAL A 83 -9.92 -17.19 10.32
CA VAL A 83 -10.09 -18.14 9.23
C VAL A 83 -11.48 -18.02 8.63
N ALA A 84 -12.52 -18.01 9.47
CA ALA A 84 -13.91 -17.88 9.01
C ALA A 84 -14.18 -16.60 8.21
N ASP A 85 -13.51 -15.51 8.56
CA ASP A 85 -13.69 -14.19 7.94
C ASP A 85 -12.79 -13.97 6.71
N SER A 86 -11.93 -14.94 6.38
CA SER A 86 -10.95 -14.83 5.29
C SER A 86 -11.38 -15.54 4.01
N THR A 87 -12.56 -16.17 4.00
CA THR A 87 -13.13 -16.86 2.84
C THR A 87 -14.32 -16.05 2.31
N PRO A 88 -14.37 -15.71 1.01
CA PRO A 88 -13.40 -16.05 -0.03
C PRO A 88 -12.13 -15.19 0.03
N TYR A 89 -12.17 -14.00 0.63
CA TYR A 89 -10.99 -13.14 0.73
C TYR A 89 -11.07 -12.22 1.95
N ALA A 90 -9.91 -11.97 2.57
CA ALA A 90 -9.70 -10.89 3.52
C ALA A 90 -9.13 -9.68 2.76
N ILE A 91 -9.82 -8.53 2.83
CA ILE A 91 -9.39 -7.28 2.20
C ILE A 91 -9.01 -6.28 3.30
N PHE A 92 -7.87 -5.60 3.11
CA PHE A 92 -7.44 -4.50 3.95
C PHE A 92 -7.81 -3.15 3.30
N PRO A 93 -8.09 -2.11 4.11
CA PRO A 93 -8.38 -0.78 3.59
C PRO A 93 -7.25 -0.23 2.70
N THR A 94 -7.61 0.51 1.65
CA THR A 94 -6.65 1.18 0.75
C THR A 94 -5.73 2.17 1.49
N SER A 95 -6.18 2.72 2.62
CA SER A 95 -5.35 3.56 3.49
C SER A 95 -4.08 2.86 3.99
N CYS A 96 -4.05 1.52 4.01
CA CYS A 96 -2.84 0.75 4.33
C CYS A 96 -1.73 0.89 3.29
N LEU A 97 -2.05 1.32 2.07
CA LEU A 97 -1.05 1.57 1.01
C LEU A 97 -0.38 2.94 1.15
N VAL A 98 -1.13 3.93 1.64
CA VAL A 98 -0.67 5.33 1.71
C VAL A 98 -0.07 5.64 3.08
N LYS A 99 -0.77 5.23 4.15
CA LYS A 99 -0.38 5.50 5.54
C LYS A 99 -0.64 4.27 6.41
N PRO A 100 0.23 3.25 6.34
CA PRO A 100 0.05 2.01 7.06
C PRO A 100 0.00 2.26 8.57
N ASN A 101 -1.15 1.96 9.18
CA ASN A 101 -1.29 1.92 10.63
C ASN A 101 -0.94 0.50 11.12
N PRO A 102 0.10 0.31 11.93
CA PRO A 102 0.59 -1.00 12.33
C PRO A 102 -0.40 -1.81 13.20
N ARG A 103 -1.50 -1.19 13.65
CA ARG A 103 -2.60 -1.84 14.40
C ARG A 103 -3.69 -2.42 13.50
N THR A 104 -3.90 -1.84 12.32
CA THR A 104 -5.01 -2.20 11.41
C THR A 104 -4.54 -2.76 10.07
N CYS A 105 -3.31 -2.46 9.69
CA CYS A 105 -2.69 -2.90 8.46
C CYS A 105 -1.78 -4.10 8.71
N LEU A 106 -1.75 -5.01 7.74
CA LEU A 106 -0.91 -6.19 7.76
C LEU A 106 0.33 -5.92 6.93
N GLY A 107 1.50 -5.87 7.56
CA GLY A 107 2.75 -5.52 6.90
C GLY A 107 3.94 -5.48 7.84
N ALA A 108 5.11 -5.22 7.26
CA ALA A 108 6.39 -5.12 7.96
C ALA A 108 7.28 -4.06 7.31
N SER A 109 8.25 -3.55 8.07
CA SER A 109 9.26 -2.59 7.62
C SER A 109 10.64 -3.07 8.04
N PHE A 110 11.61 -2.99 7.13
CA PHE A 110 12.97 -3.47 7.28
C PHE A 110 13.96 -2.36 6.96
N LYS A 111 15.12 -2.35 7.61
CA LYS A 111 16.10 -1.26 7.47
C LYS A 111 17.11 -1.43 6.32
N LYS A 112 17.08 -2.58 5.63
CA LYS A 112 18.03 -2.92 4.57
C LYS A 112 17.32 -3.08 3.22
N ASP A 113 18.04 -2.74 2.14
CA ASP A 113 17.67 -3.05 0.76
C ASP A 113 18.59 -4.14 0.17
N ASN A 114 18.21 -4.72 -0.97
CA ASN A 114 18.91 -5.81 -1.69
C ASN A 114 18.91 -7.20 -1.04
N ASP A 115 17.87 -7.51 -0.29
CA ASP A 115 17.68 -8.82 0.34
C ASP A 115 16.41 -9.50 -0.21
N ARG A 116 16.30 -10.81 -0.06
CA ARG A 116 15.13 -11.61 -0.46
C ARG A 116 14.07 -11.53 0.61
N LEU A 117 12.84 -11.22 0.21
CA LEU A 117 11.68 -11.18 1.10
C LEU A 117 11.06 -12.57 1.20
N PHE A 118 10.80 -13.01 2.42
CA PHE A 118 10.11 -14.27 2.71
C PHE A 118 8.87 -14.00 3.57
N VAL A 119 7.85 -14.83 3.36
CA VAL A 119 6.64 -14.85 4.18
C VAL A 119 6.41 -16.24 4.73
N LYS A 120 5.96 -16.29 5.98
CA LYS A 120 5.42 -17.48 6.63
C LYS A 120 4.01 -17.17 7.09
N VAL A 121 3.09 -18.06 6.76
CA VAL A 121 1.69 -17.95 7.17
C VAL A 121 1.36 -19.11 8.09
N SER A 122 0.82 -18.79 9.27
CA SER A 122 0.42 -19.77 10.27
C SER A 122 -1.00 -19.53 10.77
N VAL A 123 -1.60 -20.56 11.33
CA VAL A 123 -2.83 -20.48 12.10
C VAL A 123 -2.56 -21.12 13.44
N ASP A 124 -2.72 -20.36 14.53
CA ASP A 124 -2.43 -20.83 15.89
C ASP A 124 -0.98 -21.34 16.02
N GLY A 125 -0.02 -20.57 15.50
CA GLY A 125 1.40 -20.93 15.47
C GLY A 125 1.80 -22.09 14.54
N ILE A 126 0.85 -22.80 13.92
CA ILE A 126 1.13 -23.91 13.00
C ILE A 126 1.23 -23.36 11.57
N PRO A 127 2.36 -23.55 10.86
CA PRO A 127 2.49 -23.12 9.47
C PRO A 127 1.45 -23.81 8.58
N VAL A 128 0.78 -23.02 7.75
CA VAL A 128 -0.18 -23.51 6.75
C VAL A 128 0.40 -23.52 5.32
N THR A 129 1.65 -23.10 5.19
CA THR A 129 2.44 -23.05 3.95
C THR A 129 3.50 -24.14 3.91
N GLN A 130 3.81 -24.66 2.72
CA GLN A 130 4.88 -25.64 2.50
C GLN A 130 5.74 -25.28 1.27
N PRO A 131 7.04 -24.96 1.43
CA PRO A 131 7.77 -24.82 2.69
C PRO A 131 7.17 -23.74 3.61
N ALA A 132 7.51 -23.79 4.90
CA ALA A 132 6.97 -22.86 5.90
C ALA A 132 7.24 -21.40 5.51
N TRP A 133 8.45 -21.12 5.02
CA TRP A 133 8.85 -19.85 4.44
C TRP A 133 8.84 -19.93 2.92
N GLN A 134 8.10 -19.03 2.29
CA GLN A 134 8.07 -18.86 0.84
C GLN A 134 8.58 -17.50 0.45
N GLU A 135 9.33 -17.46 -0.64
CA GLU A 135 9.89 -16.22 -1.15
C GLU A 135 8.80 -15.38 -1.82
N LEU A 136 8.80 -14.10 -1.49
CA LEU A 136 8.00 -13.09 -2.16
C LEU A 136 8.92 -12.25 -3.04
N PRO A 137 8.69 -12.18 -4.35
CA PRO A 137 9.44 -11.30 -5.22
C PRO A 137 9.23 -9.84 -4.82
N MET A 138 10.31 -9.07 -4.73
CA MET A 138 10.26 -7.63 -4.51
C MET A 138 9.87 -6.93 -5.80
N ALA A 139 8.77 -6.18 -5.78
CA ALA A 139 8.28 -5.40 -6.92
C ALA A 139 7.68 -4.08 -6.43
N GLN A 140 7.98 -2.98 -7.13
CA GLN A 140 7.47 -1.64 -6.75
C GLN A 140 5.95 -1.49 -6.91
N TYR A 141 5.29 -2.44 -7.57
CA TYR A 141 3.86 -2.46 -7.83
C TYR A 141 3.15 -3.56 -7.05
N LYS A 142 1.81 -3.45 -7.00
CA LYS A 142 0.93 -4.43 -6.39
C LYS A 142 1.06 -5.78 -7.11
N ARG A 143 1.40 -6.82 -6.36
CA ARG A 143 1.62 -8.17 -6.88
C ARG A 143 0.75 -9.18 -6.16
N THR A 144 0.32 -10.21 -6.87
CA THR A 144 -0.42 -11.34 -6.28
C THR A 144 0.39 -12.61 -6.48
N GLU A 145 0.69 -13.28 -5.38
CA GLU A 145 1.45 -14.52 -5.36
C GLU A 145 0.63 -15.66 -4.80
N SER A 146 0.82 -16.86 -5.36
CA SER A 146 0.17 -18.08 -4.90
C SER A 146 1.13 -18.85 -4.02
N LEU A 147 0.90 -18.82 -2.71
CA LEU A 147 1.67 -19.55 -1.73
C LEU A 147 1.22 -21.00 -1.69
N VAL A 148 2.17 -21.91 -1.85
CA VAL A 148 1.95 -23.35 -1.73
C VAL A 148 1.51 -23.65 -0.30
N SER A 149 0.30 -24.16 -0.13
CA SER A 149 -0.24 -24.48 1.19
C SER A 149 -0.04 -25.96 1.51
N THR A 150 -0.19 -26.33 2.79
CA THR A 150 -0.28 -27.74 3.20
C THR A 150 -1.64 -28.37 2.86
N ALA A 151 -2.60 -27.57 2.40
CA ALA A 151 -3.91 -28.01 1.95
C ALA A 151 -3.94 -28.13 0.42
N THR A 152 -5.06 -28.63 -0.11
CA THR A 152 -5.22 -28.85 -1.55
C THR A 152 -5.20 -27.55 -2.36
N MET A 153 -5.63 -26.44 -1.76
CA MET A 153 -5.73 -25.13 -2.43
C MET A 153 -4.59 -24.19 -2.02
N PRO A 154 -3.98 -23.44 -2.96
CA PRO A 154 -2.96 -22.45 -2.62
C PRO A 154 -3.57 -21.23 -1.91
N LEU A 155 -2.80 -20.63 -1.00
CA LEU A 155 -3.15 -19.35 -0.38
C LEU A 155 -2.71 -18.22 -1.32
N LYS A 156 -3.63 -17.36 -1.77
CA LYS A 156 -3.23 -16.21 -2.61
C LYS A 156 -2.97 -14.99 -1.74
N LEU A 157 -1.81 -14.37 -1.89
CA LEU A 157 -1.41 -13.17 -1.18
C LEU A 157 -1.21 -12.02 -2.16
N THR A 158 -1.99 -10.95 -2.03
CA THR A 158 -1.76 -9.70 -2.77
C THR A 158 -1.09 -8.68 -1.86
N TYR A 159 0.08 -8.19 -2.25
CA TYR A 159 0.89 -7.26 -1.47
C TYR A 159 1.54 -6.19 -2.34
N THR A 160 2.08 -5.16 -1.70
CA THR A 160 2.98 -4.17 -2.31
C THR A 160 4.30 -4.18 -1.55
N THR A 161 5.40 -3.91 -2.25
CA THR A 161 6.68 -3.58 -1.62
C THR A 161 7.11 -2.18 -2.03
N THR A 162 7.46 -1.34 -1.06
CA THR A 162 7.92 0.03 -1.30
C THR A 162 9.31 0.22 -0.72
N HIS A 163 10.19 0.85 -1.50
CA HIS A 163 11.51 1.27 -1.05
C HIS A 163 11.39 2.72 -0.58
N LYS A 164 11.47 2.95 0.72
CA LYS A 164 11.54 4.29 1.28
C LYS A 164 13.01 4.71 1.32
N THR A 165 13.34 5.74 0.56
CA THR A 165 14.54 6.51 0.88
C THR A 165 14.28 7.25 2.20
N PRO A 166 15.26 7.35 3.10
CA PRO A 166 15.12 8.15 4.28
C PRO A 166 15.09 9.58 3.75
N THR A 167 13.89 10.14 3.61
CA THR A 167 13.75 11.56 3.34
C THR A 167 14.40 12.22 4.54
N SER A 168 15.53 12.88 4.32
CA SER A 168 16.15 13.73 5.33
C SER A 168 15.04 14.62 5.84
N THR A 169 14.66 14.42 7.09
CA THR A 169 13.78 15.34 7.79
C THR A 169 14.65 16.56 8.07
N THR A 170 14.96 17.33 7.02
CA THR A 170 15.27 18.74 7.17
C THR A 170 13.98 19.31 7.74
N THR A 171 13.92 19.39 9.06
CA THR A 171 13.00 20.28 9.76
C THR A 171 13.33 21.68 9.27
N MET A 172 12.80 22.06 8.10
CA MET A 172 12.71 23.45 7.73
C MET A 172 11.84 24.06 8.82
N ARG A 173 12.49 24.84 9.70
CA ARG A 173 11.78 25.69 10.65
C ARG A 173 10.72 26.43 9.86
N PRO A 174 9.45 26.41 10.28
CA PRO A 174 8.40 27.13 9.58
C PRO A 174 8.83 28.59 9.55
N TRP A 175 9.08 29.13 8.36
CA TRP A 175 9.15 30.58 8.19
C TRP A 175 7.80 31.10 8.67
N LYS A 176 7.82 31.85 9.78
CA LYS A 176 6.65 32.54 10.30
C LYS A 176 6.25 33.59 9.26
N LEU A 177 5.42 33.19 8.30
CA LEU A 177 4.68 34.13 7.49
C LEU A 177 3.68 34.80 8.45
N LYS A 178 3.84 36.11 8.67
CA LYS A 178 2.87 36.91 9.44
C LYS A 178 1.50 36.73 8.76
N THR A 179 0.62 35.97 9.41
CA THR A 179 -0.76 35.80 8.98
C THR A 179 -1.48 37.14 9.07
N ALA A 180 -1.77 37.75 7.92
CA ALA A 180 -2.88 38.69 7.81
C ALA A 180 -4.18 37.92 8.14
N LYS A 181 -5.07 38.56 8.90
CA LYS A 181 -6.38 37.99 9.29
C LYS A 181 -7.11 37.44 8.06
N PRO A 182 -7.53 36.17 8.03
CA PRO A 182 -8.45 35.69 7.01
C PRO A 182 -9.82 36.33 7.26
N ALA A 183 -10.35 37.02 6.24
CA ALA A 183 -11.76 37.39 6.20
C ALA A 183 -12.62 36.11 6.11
N PRO A 184 -13.75 36.02 6.83
CA PRO A 184 -14.62 34.86 6.75
C PRO A 184 -15.37 34.89 5.41
N ILE A 185 -14.97 34.03 4.47
CA ILE A 185 -15.76 33.74 3.27
C ILE A 185 -16.11 32.26 3.32
N PHE A 186 -17.09 31.88 4.13
CA PHE A 186 -17.97 30.75 3.85
C PHE A 186 -19.31 31.00 4.55
N LYS A 187 -20.30 31.46 3.78
CA LYS A 187 -21.71 31.29 4.14
C LYS A 187 -22.06 29.84 3.86
N LEU A 188 -22.56 29.15 4.88
CA LEU A 188 -23.19 27.85 4.75
C LEU A 188 -24.48 28.02 3.93
N ILE A 189 -24.46 27.63 2.65
CA ILE A 189 -25.66 27.59 1.81
C ILE A 189 -26.39 26.30 2.19
N THR A 190 -27.53 26.43 2.87
CA THR A 190 -28.50 25.34 3.02
C THR A 190 -29.11 25.02 1.66
N PRO A 191 -29.22 23.75 1.26
CA PRO A 191 -29.79 23.37 -0.02
C PRO A 191 -31.31 23.51 0.04
N LYS A 192 -31.80 24.67 -0.39
CA LYS A 192 -33.14 24.79 -0.98
C LYS A 192 -32.94 25.52 -2.30
N ASP A 193 -33.33 24.80 -3.36
CA ASP A 193 -33.54 25.30 -4.72
C ASP A 193 -32.29 25.87 -5.41
N GLN A 194 -31.41 24.96 -5.85
CA GLN A 194 -30.47 25.30 -6.93
C GLN A 194 -30.15 24.07 -7.77
N GLU A 195 -30.99 23.84 -8.77
CA GLU A 195 -30.69 22.99 -9.92
C GLU A 195 -29.71 23.77 -10.80
N SER A 196 -28.41 23.68 -10.48
CA SER A 196 -27.36 24.23 -11.34
C SER A 196 -27.06 23.20 -12.41
N VAL A 197 -27.47 23.50 -13.65
CA VAL A 197 -27.04 22.82 -14.87
C VAL A 197 -25.51 22.83 -14.88
N VAL A 198 -24.90 21.65 -14.78
CA VAL A 198 -23.46 21.49 -14.96
C VAL A 198 -23.17 21.73 -16.44
N ASP A 199 -22.34 22.73 -16.73
CA ASP A 199 -21.87 22.98 -18.10
C ASP A 199 -20.96 21.83 -18.53
N GLU A 200 -21.52 20.94 -19.36
CA GLU A 200 -20.88 19.72 -19.86
C GLU A 200 -19.60 20.02 -20.68
N SER A 201 -19.38 21.28 -21.08
CA SER A 201 -18.21 21.71 -21.83
C SER A 201 -16.91 21.75 -21.00
N LEU A 202 -17.00 21.72 -19.67
CA LEU A 202 -15.83 21.76 -18.76
C LEU A 202 -15.29 20.39 -18.37
N ILE A 203 -15.89 19.29 -18.83
CA ILE A 203 -15.42 17.94 -18.53
C ILE A 203 -14.27 17.59 -19.50
N PRO A 204 -13.02 17.42 -19.03
CA PRO A 204 -11.92 17.04 -19.89
C PRO A 204 -12.21 15.67 -20.52
N LYS A 205 -12.27 15.64 -21.87
CA LYS A 205 -12.54 14.43 -22.69
C LYS A 205 -11.37 13.45 -22.65
N THR A 206 -11.09 12.89 -21.49
CA THR A 206 -10.12 11.80 -21.31
C THR A 206 -10.70 10.47 -21.79
N ARG A 207 -9.83 9.48 -22.08
CA ARG A 207 -10.28 8.10 -22.38
C ARG A 207 -11.09 7.50 -21.24
N VAL A 208 -10.81 7.88 -19.99
CA VAL A 208 -11.53 7.43 -18.79
C VAL A 208 -12.95 7.97 -18.76
N THR A 209 -13.15 9.28 -19.02
CA THR A 209 -14.50 9.85 -19.13
C THR A 209 -15.32 9.23 -20.25
N LYS A 210 -14.70 8.85 -21.39
CA LYS A 210 -15.39 8.12 -22.47
C LYS A 210 -15.79 6.70 -22.06
N ALA A 211 -14.91 5.98 -21.37
CA ALA A 211 -15.22 4.62 -20.89
C ALA A 211 -16.36 4.64 -19.87
N ILE A 212 -16.37 5.62 -18.96
CA ILE A 212 -17.44 5.79 -17.97
C ILE A 212 -18.75 6.21 -18.65
N GLN A 213 -18.72 7.16 -19.60
CA GLN A 213 -19.90 7.54 -20.38
C GLN A 213 -20.48 6.35 -21.17
N SER A 214 -19.63 5.49 -21.72
CA SER A 214 -20.09 4.27 -22.42
C SER A 214 -20.78 3.26 -21.49
N TRP A 215 -20.47 3.29 -20.20
CA TRP A 215 -21.13 2.49 -19.17
C TRP A 215 -22.47 3.10 -18.74
N THR A 216 -22.56 4.43 -18.65
CA THR A 216 -23.79 5.13 -18.23
C THR A 216 -24.80 5.32 -19.36
N SER A 217 -24.41 5.14 -20.63
CA SER A 217 -25.30 5.27 -21.80
C SER A 217 -26.47 4.26 -21.87
N SER A 218 -26.67 3.41 -20.86
CA SER A 218 -27.92 2.64 -20.68
C SER A 218 -29.10 3.51 -20.19
N GLY A 219 -28.88 4.80 -19.93
CA GLY A 219 -29.93 5.81 -19.72
C GLY A 219 -30.61 5.77 -18.36
N LYS A 220 -30.12 4.96 -17.42
CA LYS A 220 -30.73 4.80 -16.08
C LYS A 220 -29.91 5.40 -14.94
N ASP A 221 -28.62 5.66 -15.14
CA ASP A 221 -27.74 6.16 -14.09
C ASP A 221 -27.11 7.50 -14.50
N GLU A 222 -27.25 8.51 -13.66
CA GLU A 222 -26.69 9.84 -13.88
C GLU A 222 -25.49 10.10 -12.97
N ILE A 223 -24.43 10.68 -13.53
CA ILE A 223 -23.26 11.12 -12.75
C ILE A 223 -23.64 12.43 -12.06
N SER A 224 -23.87 12.36 -10.75
CA SER A 224 -24.28 13.53 -9.96
C SER A 224 -23.14 14.51 -9.70
N SER A 225 -21.90 14.03 -9.54
CA SER A 225 -20.72 14.88 -9.44
C SER A 225 -19.43 14.09 -9.62
N VAL A 226 -18.38 14.80 -10.03
CA VAL A 226 -16.99 14.33 -10.08
C VAL A 226 -16.17 15.19 -9.15
N SER A 227 -15.43 14.58 -8.23
CA SER A 227 -14.52 15.30 -7.34
C SER A 227 -13.07 14.91 -7.60
N TYR A 228 -12.20 15.93 -7.63
CA TYR A 228 -10.78 15.81 -7.91
C TYR A 228 -10.01 15.87 -6.59
N TYR A 229 -9.21 14.85 -6.29
CA TYR A 229 -8.39 14.83 -5.07
C TYR A 229 -6.90 15.07 -5.36
N SER A 230 -6.43 14.73 -6.56
CA SER A 230 -5.09 14.99 -7.07
C SER A 230 -5.06 14.77 -8.59
N ASP A 231 -3.94 15.09 -9.25
CA ASP A 231 -3.74 14.91 -10.70
C ASP A 231 -3.91 13.45 -11.19
N VAL A 232 -4.00 12.47 -10.27
CA VAL A 232 -4.02 11.03 -10.57
C VAL A 232 -5.19 10.27 -9.96
N SER A 233 -6.15 10.95 -9.32
CA SER A 233 -7.28 10.28 -8.63
C SER A 233 -8.60 11.00 -8.85
N PHE A 234 -9.58 10.24 -9.34
CA PHE A 234 -10.94 10.69 -9.60
C PHE A 234 -11.92 9.92 -8.71
N ILE A 235 -12.85 10.65 -8.08
CA ILE A 235 -13.98 10.04 -7.38
C ILE A 235 -15.25 10.42 -8.14
N PHE A 236 -15.98 9.39 -8.57
CA PHE A 236 -17.26 9.54 -9.24
C PHE A 236 -18.39 9.28 -8.25
N HIS A 237 -19.35 10.21 -8.19
CA HIS A 237 -20.58 10.05 -7.43
C HIS A 237 -21.74 9.80 -8.39
N PHE A 238 -22.28 8.58 -8.35
CA PHE A 238 -23.44 8.21 -9.15
C PHE A 238 -24.71 8.38 -8.33
N ARG A 239 -25.77 8.89 -8.97
CA ARG A 239 -27.12 8.91 -8.43
C ARG A 239 -27.97 8.03 -9.32
N SER A 240 -28.31 6.85 -8.82
CA SER A 240 -29.22 5.94 -9.50
C SER A 240 -30.62 6.06 -8.91
N PRO A 241 -31.66 6.36 -9.71
CA PRO A 241 -33.05 6.34 -9.25
C PRO A 241 -33.52 4.94 -8.85
N THR A 242 -32.86 3.89 -9.33
CA THR A 242 -33.17 2.49 -9.02
C THR A 242 -32.58 1.99 -7.70
N PHE A 243 -31.50 2.60 -7.20
CA PHE A 243 -30.87 2.22 -5.92
C PHE A 243 -31.26 3.21 -4.84
N LEU A 244 -32.43 3.01 -4.23
CA LEU A 244 -33.00 3.96 -3.29
C LEU A 244 -32.19 4.18 -1.99
N PHE A 245 -31.18 3.37 -1.64
CA PHE A 245 -30.47 3.54 -0.35
C PHE A 245 -28.97 3.18 -0.28
N HIS A 246 -28.26 3.03 -1.40
CA HIS A 246 -26.81 2.79 -1.34
C HIS A 246 -26.02 3.76 -2.22
N LYS A 247 -25.16 4.56 -1.57
CA LYS A 247 -24.16 5.40 -2.23
C LYS A 247 -23.09 4.50 -2.83
N LEU A 248 -23.12 4.30 -4.15
CA LEU A 248 -22.02 3.64 -4.86
C LEU A 248 -20.88 4.65 -5.04
N GLN A 249 -19.74 4.38 -4.41
CA GLN A 249 -18.53 5.17 -4.59
C GLN A 249 -17.52 4.34 -5.38
N ILE A 250 -17.17 4.81 -6.58
CA ILE A 250 -16.14 4.21 -7.41
C ILE A 250 -14.91 5.12 -7.36
N GLU A 251 -13.83 4.59 -6.79
CA GLU A 251 -12.53 5.25 -6.77
C GLU A 251 -11.68 4.69 -7.92
N VAL A 252 -11.30 5.57 -8.85
CA VAL A 252 -10.45 5.20 -9.99
C VAL A 252 -9.10 5.90 -9.81
N THR A 253 -8.06 5.10 -9.55
CA THR A 253 -6.68 5.58 -9.51
C THR A 253 -6.03 5.28 -10.85
N VAL A 254 -5.57 6.32 -11.56
CA VAL A 254 -4.86 6.19 -12.83
C VAL A 254 -3.38 6.42 -12.57
N CYS A 255 -2.57 5.37 -12.65
CA CYS A 255 -1.12 5.51 -12.58
C CYS A 255 -0.57 5.77 -13.99
N HIS A 256 0.00 6.95 -14.22
CA HIS A 256 0.84 7.19 -15.40
C HIS A 256 2.19 6.49 -15.19
N SER A 257 2.54 5.54 -16.08
CA SER A 257 3.94 5.11 -16.24
C SER A 257 4.61 6.10 -17.17
N ASP A 258 5.64 6.80 -16.70
CA ASP A 258 6.52 7.61 -17.53
C ASP A 258 7.42 6.69 -18.38
N ASP A 259 6.83 5.87 -19.23
CA ASP A 259 7.57 5.16 -20.25
C ASP A 259 7.55 5.98 -21.54
N LYS A 260 8.71 6.59 -21.80
CA LYS A 260 9.07 7.20 -23.06
C LYS A 260 8.72 6.26 -24.21
N TRP A 261 7.81 6.72 -25.07
CA TRP A 261 7.61 6.13 -26.38
C TRP A 261 8.85 6.39 -27.23
N LEU A 262 9.64 5.34 -27.50
CA LEU A 262 10.40 5.28 -28.75
C LEU A 262 9.38 4.99 -29.87
N ARG A 263 9.46 5.85 -30.89
CA ARG A 263 8.56 6.07 -32.03
C ARG A 263 7.77 4.86 -32.53
#